data_AF-A0ABD5FH62-F1
#
_entry.id   AF-A0ABD5FH62-F1
#
_cell.length_a   1.000
_cell.length_b   1.000
_cell.length_c   1.000
_cell.angle_alpha   90.00
_cell.angle_beta   90.00
_cell.angle_gamma   90.00
#
_symmetry.space_group_name_H-M   'P 1'
#
loop_
_entity.id
_entity.type
_entity.pdbx_description
1 polymer ?
#
loop_
_entity_poly.entity_id
_entity_poly.type
_entity_poly.pdbx_seq_one_letter_code
_entity_poly.pdbx_strand_id
1 'polypeptide(L)'
;MKMNYSGTSERRILIFKRLIAGEHLSYQQLAEDYFVSRSSIAKDISYLKELFQKESLRLRFDNSGTFFEGSESQIHRVLKRFCLMMLDQPAAFSLLVEPEKYQEVNQAFRRALVEKQVEMPDSYIQSIVLSIVLLIERASHAENLVIEENRQVGKLFLEFDKYPLVYELLKEIEEQHIYQFSPKEVQYLTYLIVGSGLKFFMKSEKVPFVFRGKVRNLIQKISEGLGTDLTQDNRLEEDVTIHLYQLLLRIEAQTTVINPLLEEIKQNYPALYGVVWFSLHDFLKAYQVGISDDEIGFVTIHFQAAIERMRRMNKIIFVCPNGVGTSSFVSAKIRRILPEIDSIETVSVEKLKQMDISAIDFIISTIDLVGIQKPVVRISPMVTNRDMKRIMNHYIDLVIDNEAAVDQNGLLLQAQSMIQPTVFFERFASKTEAINFLIEQTPFSDEKRKAQFQQSVIEREQLQSTYLDNGFAIPHGNPNYVEKTAISILLLDQPVEWGNQKADIIILLMIREDETQKVEPMMKLIMQGIENKEWFLSKMLEVKSE
;
A
#
# COMPACT_ATOMS: atom_id res chain seq x y z
N MET A 1 -33.76 -34.60 -10.62
CA MET A 1 -33.10 -33.32 -10.95
C MET A 1 -32.16 -33.02 -9.79
N LYS A 2 -30.83 -33.15 -9.98
CA LYS A 2 -29.87 -32.90 -8.89
C LYS A 2 -29.89 -31.40 -8.59
N MET A 3 -30.32 -31.03 -7.39
CA MET A 3 -30.25 -29.65 -6.89
C MET A 3 -28.78 -29.26 -6.76
N ASN A 4 -28.30 -28.39 -7.64
CA ASN A 4 -26.96 -27.80 -7.48
C ASN A 4 -27.07 -26.68 -6.44
N TYR A 5 -26.69 -27.01 -5.21
CA TYR A 5 -26.46 -26.00 -4.17
C TYR A 5 -25.18 -25.25 -4.56
N SER A 6 -25.30 -24.02 -5.06
CA SER A 6 -24.12 -23.20 -5.37
C SER A 6 -23.39 -22.86 -4.07
N GLY A 7 -22.08 -23.12 -4.01
CA GLY A 7 -21.26 -22.70 -2.88
C GLY A 7 -21.31 -21.18 -2.68
N THR A 8 -21.00 -20.68 -1.48
CA THR A 8 -21.04 -19.24 -1.17
C THR A 8 -20.19 -18.40 -2.15
N SER A 9 -18.99 -18.86 -2.50
CA SER A 9 -18.12 -18.17 -3.46
C SER A 9 -18.71 -18.14 -4.86
N GLU A 10 -19.22 -19.27 -5.35
CA GLU A 10 -19.88 -19.36 -6.66
C GLU A 10 -21.12 -18.48 -6.73
N ARG A 11 -21.96 -18.49 -5.68
CA ARG A 11 -23.16 -17.65 -5.61
C ARG A 11 -22.82 -16.16 -5.69
N ARG A 12 -21.76 -15.71 -5.02
CA ARG A 12 -21.28 -14.31 -5.11
C ARG A 12 -20.86 -13.94 -6.54
N ILE A 13 -20.18 -14.85 -7.23
CA ILE A 13 -19.79 -14.67 -8.64
C ILE A 13 -21.02 -14.54 -9.54
N LEU A 14 -22.01 -15.42 -9.36
CA LEU A 14 -23.25 -15.39 -10.13
C LEU A 14 -24.08 -14.12 -9.87
N ILE A 15 -24.21 -13.71 -8.60
CA ILE A 15 -24.85 -12.42 -8.24
C ILE A 15 -24.13 -11.27 -8.94
N PHE A 16 -22.80 -11.22 -8.87
CA PHE A 16 -22.02 -10.15 -9.49
C PHE A 16 -22.20 -10.13 -11.02
N LYS A 17 -22.16 -11.28 -11.69
CA LYS A 17 -22.40 -11.39 -13.13
C LYS A 17 -23.76 -10.82 -13.54
N ARG A 18 -24.82 -11.13 -12.78
CA ARG A 18 -26.17 -10.59 -13.02
C ARG A 18 -26.25 -9.08 -12.82
N LEU A 19 -25.59 -8.55 -11.78
CA LEU A 19 -25.50 -7.11 -11.57
C LEU A 19 -24.78 -6.38 -12.71
N ILE A 20 -23.69 -6.96 -13.24
CA ILE A 20 -22.93 -6.39 -14.39
C ILE A 20 -23.74 -6.46 -15.69
N ALA A 21 -24.65 -7.42 -15.81
CA ALA A 21 -25.60 -7.52 -16.91
C ALA A 21 -26.75 -6.50 -16.82
N GLY A 22 -26.77 -5.66 -15.77
CA GLY A 22 -27.78 -4.62 -15.57
C GLY A 22 -29.07 -5.13 -14.91
N GLU A 23 -29.07 -6.32 -14.31
CA GLU A 23 -30.23 -6.80 -13.57
C GLU A 23 -30.42 -6.06 -12.24
N HIS A 24 -31.68 -5.79 -11.90
CA HIS A 24 -32.08 -5.28 -10.59
C HIS A 24 -32.53 -6.45 -9.72
N LEU A 25 -31.77 -6.74 -8.67
CA LEU A 25 -31.86 -8.01 -7.95
C LEU A 25 -32.47 -7.84 -6.56
N SER A 26 -33.65 -8.40 -6.32
CA SER A 26 -34.24 -8.41 -4.97
C SER A 26 -33.68 -9.54 -4.11
N TYR A 27 -33.60 -9.33 -2.79
CA TYR A 27 -33.10 -10.36 -1.87
C TYR A 27 -33.98 -11.61 -1.84
N GLN A 28 -35.28 -11.44 -2.12
CA GLN A 28 -36.23 -12.54 -2.21
C GLN A 28 -35.96 -13.38 -3.46
N GLN A 29 -35.81 -12.73 -4.62
CA GLN A 29 -35.50 -13.40 -5.87
C GLN A 29 -34.19 -14.19 -5.79
N LEU A 30 -33.12 -13.59 -5.27
CA LEU A 30 -31.84 -14.29 -5.13
C LEU A 30 -31.92 -15.46 -4.14
N ALA A 31 -32.73 -15.35 -3.09
CA ALA A 31 -32.93 -16.43 -2.13
C ALA A 31 -33.65 -17.63 -2.78
N GLU A 32 -34.62 -17.36 -3.65
CA GLU A 32 -35.33 -18.38 -4.44
C GLU A 32 -34.43 -19.00 -5.51
N ASP A 33 -33.74 -18.17 -6.31
CA ASP A 33 -32.89 -18.60 -7.42
C ASP A 33 -31.72 -19.50 -6.96
N TYR A 34 -31.16 -19.21 -5.79
CA TYR A 34 -30.00 -19.94 -5.25
C TYR A 34 -30.34 -20.88 -4.08
N PHE A 35 -31.63 -21.05 -3.75
CA PHE A 35 -32.13 -21.93 -2.68
C PHE A 35 -31.46 -21.70 -1.31
N VAL A 36 -31.31 -20.43 -0.91
CA VAL A 36 -30.73 -20.01 0.38
C VAL A 36 -31.63 -19.03 1.13
N SER A 37 -31.33 -18.75 2.40
CA SER A 37 -32.07 -17.75 3.16
C SER A 37 -31.78 -16.32 2.68
N ARG A 38 -32.74 -15.40 2.86
CA ARG A 38 -32.53 -13.95 2.67
C ARG A 38 -31.35 -13.41 3.49
N SER A 39 -31.12 -13.98 4.68
CA SER A 39 -29.97 -13.61 5.53
C SER A 39 -28.63 -14.04 4.93
N SER A 40 -28.59 -15.14 4.18
CA SER A 40 -27.37 -15.57 3.46
C SER A 40 -27.09 -14.64 2.29
N ILE A 41 -28.11 -14.28 1.50
CA ILE A 41 -28.00 -13.27 0.44
C ILE A 41 -27.54 -11.92 1.01
N ALA A 42 -28.08 -11.51 2.16
CA ALA A 42 -27.64 -10.27 2.81
C ALA A 42 -26.14 -10.27 3.11
N LYS A 43 -25.59 -11.39 3.62
CA LYS A 43 -24.15 -11.54 3.86
C LYS A 43 -23.33 -11.51 2.56
N ASP A 44 -23.84 -12.10 1.48
CA ASP A 44 -23.16 -12.07 0.19
C ASP A 44 -23.15 -10.67 -0.43
N ILE A 45 -24.27 -9.95 -0.38
CA ILE A 45 -24.33 -8.56 -0.81
C ILE A 45 -23.43 -7.67 0.05
N SER A 46 -23.36 -7.89 1.36
CA SER A 46 -22.42 -7.18 2.23
C SER A 46 -20.96 -7.40 1.83
N TYR A 47 -20.57 -8.64 1.53
CA TYR A 47 -19.23 -8.95 1.03
C TYR A 47 -18.94 -8.26 -0.31
N LEU A 48 -19.89 -8.30 -1.24
CA LEU A 48 -19.76 -7.62 -2.53
C LEU A 48 -19.65 -6.10 -2.38
N LYS A 49 -20.43 -5.48 -1.48
CA LYS A 49 -20.34 -4.04 -1.18
C LYS A 49 -18.94 -3.61 -0.71
N GLU A 50 -18.32 -4.41 0.14
CA GLU A 50 -16.96 -4.19 0.63
C GLU A 50 -15.95 -4.24 -0.52
N LEU A 51 -16.05 -5.25 -1.39
CA LEU A 51 -15.19 -5.37 -2.55
C LEU A 51 -15.36 -4.19 -3.52
N PHE A 52 -16.59 -3.79 -3.80
CA PHE A 52 -16.93 -2.75 -4.78
C PHE A 52 -16.45 -1.37 -4.33
N GLN A 53 -16.38 -1.14 -3.02
CA GLN A 53 -15.85 0.09 -2.46
C GLN A 53 -14.38 0.33 -2.81
N LYS A 54 -13.58 -0.73 -2.94
CA LYS A 54 -12.16 -0.60 -3.32
C LYS A 54 -11.97 0.12 -4.65
N GLU A 55 -13.00 0.13 -5.50
CA GLU A 55 -13.01 0.79 -6.80
C GLU A 55 -14.04 1.94 -6.90
N SER A 56 -14.56 2.39 -5.76
CA SER A 56 -15.57 3.45 -5.63
C SER A 56 -16.91 3.14 -6.31
N LEU A 57 -17.24 1.88 -6.57
CA LEU A 57 -18.54 1.47 -7.12
C LEU A 57 -19.56 1.29 -6.00
N ARG A 58 -20.77 1.84 -6.19
CA ARG A 58 -21.86 1.75 -5.19
C ARG A 58 -22.96 0.80 -5.66
N LEU A 59 -23.56 0.12 -4.68
CA LEU A 59 -24.82 -0.58 -4.87
C LEU A 59 -25.96 0.26 -4.30
N ARG A 60 -26.94 0.59 -5.14
CA ARG A 60 -28.21 1.15 -4.70
C ARG A 60 -29.27 0.07 -4.57
N PHE A 61 -30.30 0.41 -3.82
CA PHE A 61 -31.50 -0.39 -3.68
C PHE A 61 -32.71 0.53 -3.79
N ASP A 62 -33.67 0.11 -4.61
CA ASP A 62 -35.00 0.69 -4.66
C ASP A 62 -36.05 -0.42 -4.80
N ASN A 63 -37.28 -0.05 -5.17
CA ASN A 63 -38.39 -1.00 -5.32
C ASN A 63 -38.18 -2.06 -6.42
N SER A 64 -37.25 -1.84 -7.35
CA SER A 64 -36.90 -2.79 -8.42
C SER A 64 -35.81 -3.79 -8.01
N GLY A 65 -35.08 -3.52 -6.93
CA GLY A 65 -34.03 -4.39 -6.40
C GLY A 65 -32.70 -3.67 -6.18
N THR A 66 -31.64 -4.46 -5.98
CA THR A 66 -30.26 -3.98 -5.85
C THR A 66 -29.60 -3.90 -7.23
N PHE A 67 -28.95 -2.77 -7.53
CA PHE A 67 -28.29 -2.51 -8.81
C PHE A 67 -27.06 -1.60 -8.65
N PHE A 68 -26.22 -1.52 -9.66
CA PHE A 68 -25.04 -0.65 -9.67
C PHE A 68 -25.40 0.82 -9.90
N GLU A 69 -24.82 1.71 -9.09
CA GLU A 69 -24.75 3.14 -9.36
C GLU A 69 -23.28 3.51 -9.59
N GLY A 70 -22.90 3.71 -10.85
CA GLY A 70 -21.55 4.07 -11.24
C GLY A 70 -21.35 4.07 -12.75
N SER A 71 -20.19 4.55 -13.18
CA SER A 71 -19.77 4.54 -14.58
C SER A 71 -19.28 3.14 -15.00
N GLU A 72 -19.28 2.90 -16.31
CA GLU A 72 -18.80 1.63 -16.89
C GLU A 72 -17.35 1.33 -16.50
N SER A 73 -16.51 2.36 -16.39
CA SER A 73 -15.14 2.20 -15.92
C SER A 73 -15.05 1.70 -14.47
N GLN A 74 -15.94 2.16 -13.58
CA GLN A 74 -16.01 1.62 -12.22
C GLN A 74 -16.38 0.13 -12.22
N ILE A 75 -17.33 -0.27 -13.06
CA ILE A 75 -17.73 -1.67 -13.22
C ILE A 75 -16.56 -2.51 -13.75
N HIS A 76 -15.87 -2.04 -14.80
CA HIS A 76 -14.71 -2.72 -15.37
C HIS A 76 -13.59 -2.94 -14.33
N ARG A 77 -13.29 -1.92 -13.52
CA ARG A 77 -12.30 -2.02 -12.45
C ARG A 77 -12.67 -3.06 -11.40
N VAL A 78 -13.93 -3.07 -10.95
CA VAL A 78 -14.41 -4.09 -10.01
C VAL A 78 -14.33 -5.49 -10.63
N LEU A 79 -14.73 -5.64 -11.89
CA LEU A 79 -14.66 -6.91 -12.61
C LEU A 79 -13.21 -7.40 -12.71
N LYS A 80 -12.28 -6.51 -13.06
CA LYS A 80 -10.85 -6.80 -13.09
C LYS A 80 -10.36 -7.23 -11.71
N ARG A 81 -10.66 -6.48 -10.64
CA ARG A 81 -10.27 -6.84 -9.27
C ARG A 81 -10.75 -8.23 -8.91
N PHE A 82 -12.02 -8.50 -9.18
CA PHE A 82 -12.65 -9.77 -8.83
C PHE A 82 -12.04 -10.94 -9.62
N CYS A 83 -11.76 -10.76 -10.91
CA CYS A 83 -11.06 -11.75 -11.72
C CYS A 83 -9.62 -12.01 -11.22
N LEU A 84 -8.87 -10.95 -10.88
CA LEU A 84 -7.50 -11.07 -10.33
C LEU A 84 -7.48 -11.85 -9.01
N MET A 85 -8.48 -11.65 -8.14
CA MET A 85 -8.61 -12.42 -6.89
C MET A 85 -8.95 -13.90 -7.10
N MET A 86 -9.46 -14.26 -8.29
CA MET A 86 -9.90 -15.61 -8.63
C MET A 86 -8.93 -16.33 -9.60
N LEU A 87 -7.77 -15.76 -9.93
CA LEU A 87 -6.83 -16.35 -10.88
C LEU A 87 -6.39 -17.77 -10.49
N ASP A 88 -6.17 -18.01 -9.19
CA ASP A 88 -5.79 -19.32 -8.65
C ASP A 88 -7.00 -20.27 -8.48
N GLN A 89 -8.19 -19.87 -8.94
CA GLN A 89 -9.43 -20.64 -8.86
C GLN A 89 -10.04 -20.82 -10.27
N PRO A 90 -9.55 -21.76 -11.09
CA PRO A 90 -9.93 -21.88 -12.50
C PRO A 90 -11.44 -21.98 -12.75
N ALA A 91 -12.17 -22.73 -11.91
CA ALA A 91 -13.62 -22.87 -12.02
C ALA A 91 -14.34 -21.54 -11.77
N ALA A 92 -13.92 -20.76 -10.77
CA ALA A 92 -14.48 -19.45 -10.47
C ALA A 92 -14.17 -18.43 -11.58
N PHE A 93 -12.93 -18.44 -12.08
CA PHE A 93 -12.50 -17.57 -13.18
C PHE A 93 -13.33 -17.81 -14.45
N SER A 94 -13.58 -19.08 -14.81
CA SER A 94 -14.35 -19.45 -16.00
C SER A 94 -15.82 -19.00 -15.98
N LEU A 95 -16.37 -18.62 -14.82
CA LEU A 95 -17.72 -18.08 -14.72
C LEU A 95 -17.79 -16.62 -15.19
N LEU A 96 -16.67 -15.89 -15.12
CA LEU A 96 -16.56 -14.47 -15.42
C LEU A 96 -15.98 -14.21 -16.81
N VAL A 97 -14.97 -15.00 -17.20
CA VAL A 97 -14.19 -14.81 -18.43
C VAL A 97 -14.17 -16.11 -19.21
N GLU A 98 -14.34 -16.03 -20.53
CA GLU A 98 -14.23 -17.18 -21.41
C GLU A 98 -12.77 -17.69 -21.46
N PRO A 99 -12.49 -18.93 -20.99
CA PRO A 99 -11.11 -19.44 -20.92
C PRO A 99 -10.42 -19.48 -22.29
N GLU A 100 -11.16 -19.83 -23.34
CA GLU A 100 -10.65 -19.88 -24.72
C GLU A 100 -10.22 -18.50 -25.19
N LYS A 101 -11.05 -17.47 -24.98
CA LYS A 101 -10.74 -16.08 -25.35
C LYS A 101 -9.53 -15.55 -24.57
N TYR A 102 -9.45 -15.87 -23.27
CA TYR A 102 -8.29 -15.50 -22.46
C TYR A 102 -7.00 -16.11 -22.99
N GLN A 103 -7.01 -17.41 -23.33
CA GLN A 103 -5.83 -18.10 -23.88
C GLN A 103 -5.44 -17.54 -25.25
N GLU A 104 -6.40 -17.26 -26.11
CA GLU A 104 -6.18 -16.65 -27.44
C GLU A 104 -5.46 -15.31 -27.34
N VAL A 105 -5.97 -14.40 -26.50
CA VAL A 105 -5.35 -13.08 -26.25
C VAL A 105 -3.99 -13.23 -25.58
N ASN A 106 -3.86 -14.11 -24.59
CA ASN A 106 -2.58 -14.34 -23.89
C ASN A 106 -1.49 -14.81 -24.85
N GLN A 107 -1.81 -15.75 -25.76
CA GLN A 107 -0.87 -16.27 -26.74
C GLN A 107 -0.45 -15.20 -27.75
N ALA A 108 -1.41 -14.45 -28.30
CA ALA A 108 -1.13 -13.36 -29.24
C ALA A 108 -0.26 -12.27 -28.59
N PHE A 109 -0.62 -11.83 -27.39
CA PHE A 109 0.13 -10.80 -26.67
C PHE A 109 1.56 -11.27 -26.32
N ARG A 110 1.73 -12.52 -25.86
CA ARG A 110 3.07 -13.09 -25.58
C ARG A 110 3.91 -13.23 -26.84
N ARG A 111 3.31 -13.60 -27.97
CA ARG A 111 4.02 -13.63 -29.26
C ARG A 111 4.54 -12.23 -29.62
N ALA A 112 3.69 -11.21 -29.50
CA ALA A 112 4.07 -9.83 -29.75
C ALA A 112 5.23 -9.37 -28.85
N LEU A 113 5.21 -9.72 -27.55
CA LEU A 113 6.32 -9.42 -26.64
C LEU A 113 7.64 -10.05 -27.09
N VAL A 114 7.63 -11.33 -27.52
CA VAL A 114 8.82 -12.04 -28.00
C VAL A 114 9.36 -11.40 -29.29
N GLU A 115 8.49 -11.12 -30.25
CA GLU A 115 8.89 -10.50 -31.53
C GLU A 115 9.49 -9.10 -31.34
N LYS A 116 8.96 -8.34 -30.38
CA LYS A 116 9.44 -7.00 -30.03
C LYS A 116 10.57 -6.99 -29.00
N GLN A 117 11.02 -8.16 -28.56
CA GLN A 117 12.09 -8.33 -27.55
C GLN A 117 11.80 -7.56 -26.25
N VAL A 118 10.53 -7.59 -25.81
CA VAL A 118 10.07 -6.92 -24.60
C VAL A 118 10.00 -7.93 -23.46
N GLU A 119 10.83 -7.74 -22.45
CA GLU A 119 10.75 -8.50 -21.21
C GLU A 119 9.75 -7.87 -20.24
N MET A 120 8.85 -8.71 -19.70
CA MET A 120 7.81 -8.31 -18.76
C MET A 120 7.59 -9.40 -17.71
N PRO A 121 7.40 -9.05 -16.43
CA PRO A 121 6.95 -10.01 -15.41
C PRO A 121 5.61 -10.65 -15.77
N ASP A 122 5.45 -11.95 -15.51
CA ASP A 122 4.21 -12.68 -15.85
C ASP A 122 2.96 -12.09 -15.21
N SER A 123 3.05 -11.53 -14.00
CA SER A 123 1.93 -10.87 -13.32
C SER A 123 1.42 -9.64 -14.08
N TYR A 124 2.31 -8.90 -14.74
CA TYR A 124 1.94 -7.75 -15.58
C TYR A 124 1.30 -8.22 -16.88
N ILE A 125 1.84 -9.28 -17.49
CA ILE A 125 1.24 -9.91 -18.67
C ILE A 125 -0.19 -10.35 -18.35
N GLN A 126 -0.38 -11.08 -17.24
CA GLN A 126 -1.69 -11.53 -16.79
C GLN A 126 -2.67 -10.37 -16.58
N SER A 127 -2.24 -9.28 -15.92
CA SER A 127 -3.08 -8.11 -15.68
C SER A 127 -3.46 -7.38 -16.97
N ILE A 128 -2.55 -7.28 -17.94
CA ILE A 128 -2.79 -6.64 -19.23
C ILE A 128 -3.72 -7.48 -20.09
N VAL A 129 -3.42 -8.77 -20.24
CA VAL A 129 -4.25 -9.73 -20.98
C VAL A 129 -5.66 -9.74 -20.42
N LEU A 130 -5.81 -9.80 -19.09
CA LEU A 130 -7.12 -9.75 -18.45
C LEU A 130 -7.86 -8.45 -18.80
N SER A 131 -7.19 -7.30 -18.75
CA SER A 131 -7.81 -6.02 -19.15
C SER A 131 -8.25 -6.02 -20.61
N ILE A 132 -7.46 -6.57 -21.52
CA ILE A 132 -7.82 -6.68 -22.94
C ILE A 132 -9.03 -7.58 -23.11
N VAL A 133 -9.04 -8.76 -22.49
CA VAL A 133 -10.16 -9.72 -22.59
C VAL A 133 -11.45 -9.12 -22.03
N LEU A 134 -11.39 -8.50 -20.85
CA LEU A 134 -12.55 -7.84 -20.25
C LEU A 134 -13.06 -6.67 -21.10
N LEU A 135 -12.17 -5.94 -21.77
CA LEU A 135 -12.55 -4.88 -22.70
C LEU A 135 -13.29 -5.47 -23.91
N ILE A 136 -12.75 -6.53 -24.52
CA ILE A 136 -13.36 -7.24 -25.67
C ILE A 136 -14.75 -7.77 -25.31
N GLU A 137 -14.88 -8.47 -24.18
CA GLU A 137 -16.15 -9.04 -23.73
C GLU A 137 -17.19 -7.94 -23.46
N ARG A 138 -16.80 -6.84 -22.79
CA ARG A 138 -17.72 -5.72 -22.51
C ARG A 138 -18.13 -4.96 -23.76
N ALA A 139 -17.22 -4.75 -24.71
CA ALA A 139 -17.53 -4.10 -25.98
C ALA A 139 -18.54 -4.91 -26.81
N SER A 140 -18.59 -6.23 -26.64
CA SER A 140 -19.59 -7.08 -27.30
C SER A 140 -21.00 -6.97 -26.70
N HIS A 141 -21.14 -6.42 -25.48
CA HIS A 141 -22.40 -6.37 -24.72
C HIS A 141 -22.92 -4.95 -24.46
N ALA A 142 -22.07 -3.92 -24.59
CA ALA A 142 -22.43 -2.53 -24.35
C ALA A 142 -22.15 -1.67 -25.59
N GLU A 143 -23.17 -0.99 -26.12
CA GLU A 143 -23.06 -0.18 -27.35
C GLU A 143 -22.11 1.01 -27.25
N ASN A 144 -21.55 1.37 -26.09
CA ASN A 144 -20.45 2.33 -25.96
C ASN A 144 -19.74 2.15 -24.62
N LEU A 145 -18.52 1.61 -24.63
CA LEU A 145 -17.54 1.83 -23.56
C LEU A 145 -17.20 3.33 -23.56
N VAL A 146 -17.93 4.11 -22.76
CA VAL A 146 -17.59 5.52 -22.54
C VAL A 146 -16.45 5.53 -21.54
N ILE A 147 -15.22 5.44 -22.04
CA ILE A 147 -14.03 5.80 -21.28
C ILE A 147 -14.15 7.31 -21.04
N GLU A 148 -14.62 7.68 -19.86
CA GLU A 148 -14.77 9.09 -19.47
C GLU A 148 -13.40 9.77 -19.48
N GLU A 149 -13.28 10.85 -20.24
CA GLU A 149 -12.09 11.70 -20.28
C GLU A 149 -11.95 12.51 -18.98
N ASN A 150 -11.70 11.87 -17.84
CA ASN A 150 -11.39 12.61 -16.62
C ASN A 150 -9.93 13.07 -16.66
N ARG A 151 -9.65 14.06 -17.52
CA ARG A 151 -8.32 14.63 -17.79
C ARG A 151 -7.88 15.59 -16.68
N GLN A 152 -7.69 15.11 -15.45
CA GLN A 152 -7.02 15.92 -14.44
C GLN A 152 -5.48 15.85 -14.59
N VAL A 153 -4.95 14.69 -14.98
CA VAL A 153 -3.51 14.46 -15.10
C VAL A 153 -2.99 14.59 -16.55
N GLY A 154 -3.89 14.70 -17.54
CA GLY A 154 -3.60 14.70 -18.98
C GLY A 154 -2.63 15.76 -19.51
N LYS A 155 -2.20 16.72 -18.68
CA LYS A 155 -1.06 17.61 -19.02
C LYS A 155 0.30 16.92 -18.92
N LEU A 156 0.45 15.83 -18.16
CA LEU A 156 1.68 15.05 -18.09
C LEU A 156 1.90 14.16 -19.33
N PHE A 157 0.85 13.90 -20.13
CA PHE A 157 0.76 12.65 -20.91
C PHE A 157 0.27 12.78 -22.36
N LEU A 158 0.19 13.99 -22.92
CA LEU A 158 -0.20 14.20 -24.31
C LEU A 158 0.95 13.95 -25.30
N GLU A 159 1.46 12.72 -25.39
CA GLU A 159 2.35 12.32 -26.50
C GLU A 159 2.17 10.84 -26.85
N PHE A 160 1.06 10.49 -27.49
CA PHE A 160 0.82 9.14 -28.05
C PHE A 160 1.92 8.69 -29.02
N ASP A 161 2.54 9.67 -29.66
CA ASP A 161 3.68 9.60 -30.57
C ASP A 161 4.91 8.92 -29.92
N LYS A 162 4.98 8.88 -28.57
CA LYS A 162 6.07 8.27 -27.80
C LYS A 162 5.91 6.76 -27.54
N TYR A 163 4.79 6.15 -27.90
CA TYR A 163 4.52 4.72 -27.61
C TYR A 163 4.19 3.82 -28.81
N PRO A 164 4.93 3.87 -29.96
CA PRO A 164 4.70 2.96 -31.09
C PRO A 164 4.66 1.49 -30.72
N LEU A 165 5.47 1.09 -29.73
CA LEU A 165 5.52 -0.28 -29.25
C LEU A 165 4.15 -0.78 -28.75
N VAL A 166 3.36 0.04 -28.07
CA VAL A 166 2.05 -0.42 -27.56
C VAL A 166 1.09 -0.71 -28.70
N TYR A 167 1.06 0.18 -29.70
CA TYR A 167 0.28 -0.05 -30.92
C TYR A 167 0.71 -1.36 -31.61
N GLU A 168 2.01 -1.61 -31.73
CA GLU A 168 2.53 -2.84 -32.30
C GLU A 168 2.15 -4.09 -31.49
N LEU A 169 2.10 -4.02 -30.16
CA LEU A 169 1.66 -5.13 -29.32
C LEU A 169 0.17 -5.45 -29.50
N LEU A 170 -0.68 -4.43 -29.67
CA LEU A 170 -2.10 -4.60 -29.90
C LEU A 170 -2.40 -5.06 -31.34
N LYS A 171 -1.57 -4.65 -32.30
CA LYS A 171 -1.71 -5.02 -33.71
C LYS A 171 -1.63 -6.53 -33.94
N GLU A 172 -0.81 -7.27 -33.18
CA GLU A 172 -0.76 -8.74 -33.28
C GLU A 172 -2.14 -9.36 -32.95
N ILE A 173 -2.87 -8.79 -31.98
CA ILE A 173 -4.22 -9.27 -31.62
C ILE A 173 -5.21 -9.01 -32.76
N GLU A 174 -5.06 -7.87 -33.45
CA GLU A 174 -5.88 -7.52 -34.62
C GLU A 174 -5.56 -8.41 -35.83
N GLU A 175 -4.28 -8.72 -36.06
CA GLU A 175 -3.80 -9.56 -37.17
C GLU A 175 -4.19 -11.04 -37.01
N GLN A 176 -4.34 -11.53 -35.77
CA GLN A 176 -4.94 -12.83 -35.49
C GLN A 176 -6.48 -12.83 -35.61
N HIS A 177 -7.10 -11.72 -36.02
CA HIS A 177 -8.55 -11.56 -36.15
C HIS A 177 -9.34 -11.77 -34.85
N ILE A 178 -8.72 -11.53 -33.68
CA ILE A 178 -9.35 -11.73 -32.37
C ILE A 178 -10.34 -10.61 -32.06
N TYR A 179 -9.92 -9.35 -32.29
CA TYR A 179 -10.70 -8.13 -32.06
C TYR A 179 -10.10 -6.96 -32.84
N GLN A 180 -10.88 -5.93 -33.16
CA GLN A 180 -10.43 -4.70 -33.83
C GLN A 180 -10.63 -3.52 -32.87
N PHE A 181 -9.55 -2.87 -32.46
CA PHE A 181 -9.63 -1.83 -31.44
C PHE A 181 -9.98 -0.47 -32.06
N SER A 182 -10.92 0.23 -31.44
CA SER A 182 -11.15 1.64 -31.73
C SER A 182 -10.00 2.51 -31.23
N PRO A 183 -9.80 3.73 -31.77
CA PRO A 183 -8.76 4.64 -31.29
C PRO A 183 -8.83 4.95 -29.79
N LYS A 184 -10.03 4.96 -29.21
CA LYS A 184 -10.25 5.17 -27.77
C LYS A 184 -9.77 3.99 -26.93
N GLU A 185 -10.00 2.77 -27.40
CA GLU A 185 -9.55 1.55 -26.71
C GLU A 185 -8.03 1.40 -26.81
N VAL A 186 -7.43 1.71 -27.96
CA VAL A 186 -5.96 1.77 -28.11
C VAL A 186 -5.36 2.77 -27.13
N GLN A 187 -5.94 3.96 -26.99
CA GLN A 187 -5.52 4.97 -26.03
C GLN A 187 -5.61 4.44 -24.58
N TYR A 188 -6.74 3.84 -24.20
CA TYR A 188 -6.93 3.26 -22.86
C TYR A 188 -5.91 2.16 -22.54
N LEU A 189 -5.74 1.20 -23.46
CA LEU A 189 -4.78 0.12 -23.33
C LEU A 189 -3.33 0.63 -23.32
N THR A 190 -3.06 1.73 -24.02
CA THR A 190 -1.76 2.42 -23.94
C THR A 190 -1.48 2.91 -22.53
N TYR A 191 -2.42 3.61 -21.91
CA TYR A 191 -2.24 4.07 -20.52
C TYR A 191 -2.06 2.89 -19.54
N LEU A 192 -2.83 1.82 -19.72
CA LEU A 192 -2.70 0.60 -18.91
C LEU A 192 -1.31 -0.05 -19.07
N ILE A 193 -0.85 -0.28 -20.30
CA ILE A 193 0.42 -0.94 -20.58
C ILE A 193 1.59 -0.07 -20.10
N VAL A 194 1.55 1.24 -20.33
CA VAL A 194 2.60 2.16 -19.85
C VAL A 194 2.57 2.25 -18.31
N GLY A 195 1.38 2.35 -17.71
CA GLY A 195 1.17 2.37 -16.26
C GLY A 195 1.58 1.08 -15.55
N SER A 196 1.62 -0.06 -16.26
CA SER A 196 2.15 -1.33 -15.73
C SER A 196 3.65 -1.28 -15.42
N GLY A 197 4.35 -0.26 -15.90
CA GLY A 197 5.68 0.07 -15.41
C GLY A 197 6.81 -0.72 -16.03
N LEU A 198 6.66 -1.12 -17.29
CA LEU A 198 7.75 -1.68 -18.07
C LEU A 198 8.98 -0.75 -18.04
N LYS A 199 10.13 -1.29 -17.62
CA LYS A 199 11.45 -0.61 -17.64
C LYS A 199 11.76 0.01 -19.01
N PHE A 200 11.21 -0.58 -20.07
CA PHE A 200 11.31 -0.08 -21.44
C PHE A 200 10.71 1.33 -21.63
N PHE A 201 9.56 1.61 -21.01
CA PHE A 201 8.87 2.90 -21.16
C PHE A 201 9.43 3.99 -20.23
N MET A 202 9.96 3.59 -19.07
CA MET A 202 10.30 4.52 -17.99
C MET A 202 11.77 4.36 -17.56
N LYS A 203 12.67 5.09 -18.22
CA LYS A 203 13.95 5.46 -17.60
C LYS A 203 13.73 6.67 -16.71
N SER A 204 14.42 6.71 -15.58
CA SER A 204 14.43 7.85 -14.62
C SER A 204 14.61 9.22 -15.29
N GLU A 205 15.35 9.26 -16.41
CA GLU A 205 15.63 10.43 -17.23
C GLU A 205 14.41 10.98 -18.01
N LYS A 206 13.39 10.15 -18.27
CA LYS A 206 12.17 10.55 -18.99
C LYS A 206 11.14 11.21 -18.08
N VAL A 207 11.29 11.09 -16.76
CA VAL A 207 10.39 11.70 -15.79
C VAL A 207 10.66 13.21 -15.70
N PRO A 208 9.64 14.08 -15.80
CA PRO A 208 9.84 15.53 -15.72
C PRO A 208 10.59 15.96 -14.45
N PHE A 209 11.58 16.85 -14.60
CA PHE A 209 12.39 17.34 -13.47
C PHE A 209 11.54 17.92 -12.33
N VAL A 210 10.46 18.64 -12.67
CA VAL A 210 9.50 19.19 -11.70
C VAL A 210 8.84 18.10 -10.87
N PHE A 211 8.53 16.94 -11.47
CA PHE A 211 7.94 15.82 -10.75
C PHE A 211 8.92 15.21 -9.76
N ARG A 212 10.18 15.02 -10.15
CA ARG A 212 11.25 14.55 -9.25
C ARG A 212 11.42 15.46 -8.03
N GLY A 213 11.32 16.78 -8.21
CA GLY A 213 11.34 17.73 -7.08
C GLY A 213 10.21 17.49 -6.08
N LYS A 214 9.00 17.18 -6.55
CA LYS A 214 7.88 16.81 -5.68
C LYS A 214 8.11 15.47 -4.97
N VAL A 215 8.74 14.50 -5.62
CA VAL A 215 9.08 13.21 -5.01
C VAL A 215 10.12 13.37 -3.91
N ARG A 216 11.14 14.21 -4.11
CA ARG A 216 12.11 14.54 -3.05
C ARG A 216 11.43 15.16 -1.83
N ASN A 217 10.49 16.07 -2.04
CA ASN A 217 9.70 16.65 -0.95
C ASN A 217 8.85 15.58 -0.24
N LEU A 218 8.29 14.61 -0.96
CA LEU A 218 7.58 13.49 -0.35
C LEU A 218 8.51 12.62 0.50
N ILE A 219 9.70 12.27 -0.01
CA ILE A 219 10.71 11.51 0.73
C ILE A 219 11.13 12.27 1.98
N GLN A 220 11.32 13.58 1.89
CA GLN A 220 11.60 14.45 3.04
C GLN A 220 10.47 14.37 4.07
N LYS A 221 9.20 14.56 3.67
CA LYS A 221 8.04 14.50 4.57
C LYS A 221 7.91 13.14 5.27
N ILE A 222 8.14 12.05 4.55
CA ILE A 222 8.11 10.69 5.13
C ILE A 222 9.31 10.49 6.07
N SER A 223 10.50 10.99 5.71
CA SER A 223 11.69 10.93 6.55
C SER A 223 11.49 11.65 7.88
N GLU A 224 10.92 12.86 7.84
CA GLU A 224 10.54 13.62 9.02
C GLU A 224 9.47 12.88 9.83
N GLY A 225 8.45 12.37 9.15
CA GLY A 225 7.36 11.60 9.74
C GLY A 225 7.86 10.38 10.52
N LEU A 226 8.89 9.69 10.04
CA LEU A 226 9.53 8.52 10.65
C LEU A 226 10.69 8.85 11.59
N GLY A 227 11.06 10.13 11.72
CA GLY A 227 12.28 10.53 12.43
C GLY A 227 13.58 9.91 11.88
N THR A 228 13.58 9.47 10.62
CA THR A 228 14.70 8.74 9.98
C THR A 228 15.02 9.39 8.63
N ASP A 229 16.25 9.88 8.45
CA ASP A 229 16.65 10.58 7.22
C ASP A 229 16.89 9.64 6.03
N LEU A 230 15.87 9.43 5.20
CA LEU A 230 15.96 8.60 3.99
C LEU A 230 16.42 9.37 2.75
N THR A 231 16.74 10.66 2.88
CA THR A 231 16.98 11.56 1.72
C THR A 231 18.28 11.26 0.98
N GLN A 232 19.20 10.54 1.63
CA GLN A 232 20.49 10.18 1.07
C GLN A 232 20.45 8.87 0.25
N ASP A 233 19.33 8.13 0.28
CA ASP A 233 19.17 6.92 -0.53
C ASP A 233 18.77 7.28 -1.97
N ASN A 234 19.77 7.43 -2.84
CA ASN A 234 19.56 7.71 -4.26
C ASN A 234 18.71 6.65 -4.97
N ARG A 235 18.76 5.39 -4.51
CA ARG A 235 17.98 4.30 -5.08
C ARG A 235 16.51 4.43 -4.69
N LEU A 236 16.21 4.83 -3.45
CA LEU A 236 14.86 5.19 -3.03
C LEU A 236 14.30 6.33 -3.89
N GLU A 237 15.08 7.40 -4.10
CA GLU A 237 14.62 8.52 -4.95
C GLU A 237 14.26 8.03 -6.35
N GLU A 238 15.13 7.23 -6.98
CA GLU A 238 14.92 6.72 -8.32
C GLU A 238 13.70 5.79 -8.41
N ASP A 239 13.64 4.78 -7.53
CA ASP A 239 12.59 3.76 -7.54
C ASP A 239 11.21 4.40 -7.24
N VAL A 240 11.12 5.29 -6.24
CA VAL A 240 9.86 5.98 -5.88
C VAL A 240 9.46 6.98 -6.95
N THR A 241 10.42 7.67 -7.59
CA THR A 241 10.10 8.59 -8.70
C THR A 241 9.44 7.85 -9.86
N ILE A 242 10.00 6.71 -10.25
CA ILE A 242 9.43 5.88 -11.31
C ILE A 242 8.07 5.34 -10.88
N HIS A 243 7.96 4.79 -9.67
CA HIS A 243 6.74 4.21 -9.15
C HIS A 243 5.59 5.21 -9.09
N LEU A 244 5.80 6.40 -8.51
CA LEU A 244 4.74 7.40 -8.38
C LEU A 244 4.31 7.97 -9.72
N TYR A 245 5.23 8.09 -10.67
CA TYR A 245 4.87 8.52 -12.02
C TYR A 245 3.98 7.47 -12.70
N GLN A 246 4.30 6.19 -12.55
CA GLN A 246 3.46 5.08 -13.03
C GLN A 246 2.13 4.97 -12.29
N LEU A 247 2.11 5.23 -10.98
CA LEU A 247 0.89 5.29 -10.19
C LEU A 247 -0.05 6.36 -10.73
N LEU A 248 0.45 7.57 -11.02
CA LEU A 248 -0.38 8.63 -11.61
C LEU A 248 -0.93 8.24 -12.99
N LEU A 249 -0.11 7.58 -13.82
CA LEU A 249 -0.56 6.99 -15.08
C LEU A 249 -1.69 5.98 -14.87
N ARG A 250 -1.55 5.08 -13.88
CA ARG A 250 -2.55 4.06 -13.56
C ARG A 250 -3.86 4.66 -13.05
N ILE A 251 -3.78 5.69 -12.22
CA ILE A 251 -4.94 6.44 -11.73
C ILE A 251 -5.68 7.11 -12.90
N GLU A 252 -4.94 7.78 -13.80
CA GLU A 252 -5.54 8.43 -14.97
C GLU A 252 -6.14 7.41 -15.94
N ALA A 253 -5.45 6.29 -16.14
CA ALA A 253 -5.96 5.14 -16.89
C ALA A 253 -7.17 4.48 -16.22
N GLN A 254 -7.49 4.85 -14.97
CA GLN A 254 -8.50 4.21 -14.14
C GLN A 254 -8.31 2.68 -14.11
N THR A 255 -7.08 2.28 -13.78
CA THR A 255 -6.69 0.87 -13.77
C THR A 255 -6.61 0.34 -12.35
N THR A 256 -7.00 -0.91 -12.18
CA THR A 256 -6.91 -1.61 -10.90
C THR A 256 -5.60 -2.36 -10.77
N VAL A 257 -4.98 -2.25 -9.59
CA VAL A 257 -3.88 -3.08 -9.12
C VAL A 257 -4.28 -3.81 -7.85
N ILE A 258 -3.66 -4.96 -7.62
CA ILE A 258 -3.78 -5.72 -6.37
C ILE A 258 -2.38 -5.93 -5.81
N ASN A 259 -2.20 -5.58 -4.55
CA ASN A 259 -1.00 -5.89 -3.80
C ASN A 259 -1.25 -7.14 -2.95
N PRO A 260 -0.69 -8.30 -3.33
CA PRO A 260 -0.91 -9.55 -2.60
C PRO A 260 -0.32 -9.51 -1.18
N LEU A 261 0.61 -8.59 -0.90
CA LEU A 261 1.27 -8.44 0.41
C LEU A 261 0.62 -7.36 1.27
N LEU A 262 -0.50 -6.76 0.86
CA LEU A 262 -1.09 -5.60 1.56
C LEU A 262 -1.33 -5.87 3.05
N GLU A 263 -1.95 -6.99 3.37
CA GLU A 263 -2.26 -7.35 4.76
C GLU A 263 -0.98 -7.62 5.57
N GLU A 264 0.00 -8.31 4.98
CA GLU A 264 1.30 -8.54 5.61
C GLU A 264 2.06 -7.22 5.85
N ILE A 265 1.95 -6.25 4.93
CA ILE A 265 2.55 -4.92 5.08
C ILE A 265 1.88 -4.16 6.22
N LYS A 266 0.54 -4.16 6.30
CA LYS A 266 -0.21 -3.50 7.36
C LYS A 266 0.11 -4.10 8.73
N GLN A 267 0.29 -5.42 8.82
CA GLN A 267 0.61 -6.13 10.07
C GLN A 267 2.07 -5.97 10.50
N ASN A 268 3.02 -6.08 9.56
CA ASN A 268 4.45 -6.05 9.90
C ASN A 268 5.01 -4.63 9.99
N TYR A 269 4.44 -3.67 9.26
CA TYR A 269 4.90 -2.29 9.18
C TYR A 269 3.77 -1.25 9.36
N PRO A 270 2.91 -1.37 10.39
CA PRO A 270 1.73 -0.53 10.55
C PRO A 270 2.07 0.97 10.63
N ALA A 271 3.09 1.34 11.40
CA ALA A 271 3.51 2.73 11.57
C ALA A 271 4.01 3.34 10.26
N LEU A 272 4.87 2.61 9.53
CA LEU A 272 5.37 3.03 8.23
C LEU A 272 4.24 3.16 7.21
N TYR A 273 3.36 2.15 7.12
CA TYR A 273 2.19 2.20 6.25
C TYR A 273 1.34 3.43 6.55
N GLY A 274 1.10 3.74 7.83
CA GLY A 274 0.32 4.90 8.25
C GLY A 274 0.97 6.24 7.87
N VAL A 275 2.28 6.39 8.04
CA VAL A 275 3.01 7.60 7.61
C VAL A 275 2.96 7.76 6.09
N VAL A 276 3.22 6.68 5.34
CA VAL A 276 3.16 6.68 3.87
C VAL A 276 1.73 7.00 3.40
N TRP A 277 0.72 6.39 4.02
CA TRP A 277 -0.70 6.67 3.76
C TRP A 277 -0.99 8.15 3.92
N PHE A 278 -0.59 8.76 5.05
CA PHE A 278 -0.83 10.17 5.34
C PHE A 278 -0.12 11.08 4.31
N SER A 279 1.17 10.84 4.06
CA SER A 279 1.96 11.67 3.14
C SER A 279 1.54 11.55 1.68
N LEU A 280 1.10 10.36 1.22
CA LEU A 280 0.62 10.18 -0.15
C LEU A 280 -0.71 10.90 -0.41
N HIS A 281 -1.61 10.94 0.58
CA HIS A 281 -2.85 11.69 0.45
C HIS A 281 -2.60 13.19 0.30
N ASP A 282 -1.62 13.75 1.03
CA ASP A 282 -1.20 15.14 0.84
C ASP A 282 -0.55 15.35 -0.54
N PHE A 283 0.35 14.46 -0.95
CA PHE A 283 1.01 14.52 -2.26
C PHE A 283 0.01 14.50 -3.42
N LEU A 284 -1.03 13.66 -3.34
CA LEU A 284 -2.02 13.47 -4.40
C LEU A 284 -3.10 14.53 -4.45
N LYS A 285 -3.26 15.32 -3.37
CA LYS A 285 -4.20 16.45 -3.33
C LYS A 285 -3.98 17.45 -4.48
N ALA A 286 -2.72 17.71 -4.84
CA ALA A 286 -2.37 18.61 -5.94
C ALA A 286 -2.83 18.11 -7.32
N TYR A 287 -3.13 16.82 -7.43
CA TYR A 287 -3.64 16.18 -8.64
C TYR A 287 -5.15 15.91 -8.56
N GLN A 288 -5.79 16.19 -7.41
CA GLN A 288 -7.22 15.95 -7.13
C GLN A 288 -7.66 14.49 -7.31
N VAL A 289 -6.76 13.55 -7.02
CA VAL A 289 -7.02 12.11 -7.13
C VAL A 289 -6.93 11.41 -5.78
N GLY A 290 -7.72 10.33 -5.62
CA GLY A 290 -7.57 9.37 -4.52
C GLY A 290 -6.54 8.29 -4.84
N ILE A 291 -6.22 7.45 -3.85
CA ILE A 291 -5.26 6.36 -3.96
C ILE A 291 -5.78 5.11 -3.24
N SER A 292 -5.58 3.94 -3.85
CA SER A 292 -5.95 2.67 -3.22
C SER A 292 -4.91 2.21 -2.18
N ASP A 293 -5.36 1.46 -1.17
CA ASP A 293 -4.47 0.82 -0.20
C ASP A 293 -3.40 -0.06 -0.87
N ASP A 294 -3.73 -0.72 -1.98
CA ASP A 294 -2.78 -1.55 -2.75
C ASP A 294 -1.55 -0.73 -3.19
N GLU A 295 -1.79 0.48 -3.72
CA GLU A 295 -0.75 1.43 -4.16
C GLU A 295 0.05 1.98 -2.97
N ILE A 296 -0.61 2.30 -1.87
CA ILE A 296 0.06 2.72 -0.62
C ILE A 296 0.98 1.61 -0.12
N GLY A 297 0.53 0.36 -0.17
CA GLY A 297 1.33 -0.81 0.16
C GLY A 297 2.56 -0.96 -0.73
N PHE A 298 2.43 -0.77 -2.05
CA PHE A 298 3.59 -0.83 -2.94
C PHE A 298 4.61 0.27 -2.65
N VAL A 299 4.16 1.51 -2.43
CA VAL A 299 5.05 2.61 -2.03
C VAL A 299 5.71 2.33 -0.68
N THR A 300 4.96 1.76 0.27
CA THR A 300 5.46 1.38 1.60
C THR A 300 6.66 0.43 1.49
N ILE A 301 6.63 -0.54 0.58
CA ILE A 301 7.75 -1.46 0.36
C ILE A 301 9.02 -0.75 -0.13
N HIS A 302 8.90 0.30 -0.96
CA HIS A 302 10.07 1.07 -1.38
C HIS A 302 10.76 1.75 -0.18
N PHE A 303 9.97 2.34 0.72
CA PHE A 303 10.48 2.95 1.94
C PHE A 303 11.03 1.91 2.92
N GLN A 304 10.35 0.78 3.11
CA GLN A 304 10.86 -0.31 3.95
C GLN A 304 12.20 -0.83 3.43
N ALA A 305 12.32 -1.04 2.11
CA ALA A 305 13.57 -1.47 1.51
C ALA A 305 14.70 -0.45 1.70
N ALA A 306 14.42 0.85 1.74
CA ALA A 306 15.41 1.89 2.05
C ALA A 306 15.80 1.89 3.53
N ILE A 307 14.83 1.71 4.43
CA ILE A 307 15.09 1.53 5.86
C ILE A 307 16.00 0.31 6.09
N GLU A 308 15.75 -0.81 5.43
CA GLU A 308 16.62 -2.00 5.51
C GLU A 308 18.03 -1.74 4.98
N ARG A 309 18.19 -0.94 3.92
CA ARG A 309 19.51 -0.56 3.41
C ARG A 309 20.25 0.41 4.34
N MET A 310 19.51 1.24 5.08
CA MET A 310 20.05 2.20 6.03
C MET A 310 20.33 1.60 7.40
N ARG A 311 19.59 0.56 7.80
CA ARG A 311 19.85 -0.19 9.02
C ARG A 311 21.32 -0.59 9.05
N ARG A 312 21.92 -0.37 10.22
CA ARG A 312 23.37 -0.25 10.40
C ARG A 312 24.11 -1.42 9.73
N MET A 313 25.17 -1.08 8.99
CA MET A 313 26.26 -2.01 8.74
C MET A 313 26.81 -2.44 10.10
N ASN A 314 26.82 -3.73 10.40
CA ASN A 314 27.37 -4.19 11.67
C ASN A 314 28.87 -3.93 11.65
N LYS A 315 29.37 -3.22 12.66
CA LYS A 315 30.80 -3.02 12.88
C LYS A 315 31.30 -4.20 13.69
N ILE A 316 31.99 -5.09 12.99
CA ILE A 316 32.50 -6.34 13.55
C ILE A 316 34.00 -6.25 13.53
N ILE A 317 34.63 -6.50 14.68
CA ILE A 317 36.09 -6.56 14.73
C ILE A 317 36.55 -8.00 14.80
N PHE A 318 37.51 -8.34 13.94
CA PHE A 318 38.23 -9.59 14.03
C PHE A 318 39.60 -9.38 14.69
N VAL A 319 39.82 -10.06 15.82
CA VAL A 319 41.06 -10.01 16.60
C VAL A 319 41.83 -11.30 16.41
N CYS A 320 43.04 -11.17 15.87
CA CYS A 320 43.95 -12.28 15.67
C CYS A 320 45.38 -11.87 16.04
N PRO A 321 46.02 -12.54 17.01
CA PRO A 321 47.42 -12.27 17.35
C PRO A 321 48.41 -12.91 16.36
N ASN A 322 47.95 -13.82 15.49
CA ASN A 322 48.79 -14.51 14.53
C ASN A 322 48.95 -13.64 13.27
N GLY A 323 50.18 -13.52 12.76
CA GLY A 323 50.57 -12.56 11.71
C GLY A 323 49.72 -12.54 10.42
N VAL A 324 50.09 -11.63 9.50
CA VAL A 324 49.28 -11.20 8.34
C VAL A 324 48.70 -12.35 7.49
N GLY A 325 49.45 -13.44 7.30
CA GLY A 325 49.01 -14.60 6.48
C GLY A 325 47.81 -15.38 7.05
N THR A 326 47.87 -15.78 8.32
CA THR A 326 46.77 -16.53 8.96
C THR A 326 45.54 -15.64 9.15
N SER A 327 45.76 -14.36 9.44
CA SER A 327 44.70 -13.36 9.57
C SER A 327 43.94 -13.15 8.26
N SER A 328 44.63 -13.16 7.11
CA SER A 328 44.00 -13.04 5.79
C SER A 328 43.08 -14.23 5.47
N PHE A 329 43.54 -15.47 5.72
CA PHE A 329 42.74 -16.68 5.51
C PHE A 329 41.46 -16.70 6.36
N VAL A 330 41.60 -16.39 7.66
CA VAL A 330 40.46 -16.36 8.59
C VAL A 330 39.47 -15.26 8.20
N SER A 331 39.98 -14.05 7.90
CA SER A 331 39.16 -12.91 7.45
C SER A 331 38.37 -13.26 6.19
N ALA A 332 39.00 -13.93 5.20
CA ALA A 332 38.31 -14.37 3.99
C ALA A 332 37.19 -15.39 4.28
N LYS A 333 37.42 -16.34 5.20
CA LYS A 333 36.38 -17.30 5.61
C LYS A 333 35.20 -16.63 6.32
N ILE A 334 35.47 -15.63 7.16
CA ILE A 334 34.43 -14.88 7.88
C ILE A 334 33.62 -14.03 6.89
N ARG A 335 34.28 -13.29 5.99
CA ARG A 335 33.62 -12.48 4.94
C ARG A 335 32.76 -13.31 3.99
N ARG A 336 33.05 -14.60 3.83
CA ARG A 336 32.23 -15.51 3.01
C ARG A 336 30.85 -15.78 3.62
N ILE A 337 30.74 -15.73 4.95
CA ILE A 337 29.49 -16.06 5.65
C ILE A 337 28.74 -14.80 6.08
N LEU A 338 29.42 -13.69 6.35
CA LEU A 338 28.78 -12.43 6.72
C LEU A 338 28.47 -11.59 5.47
N PRO A 339 27.39 -10.79 5.46
CA PRO A 339 27.08 -9.87 4.37
C PRO A 339 28.24 -8.92 4.03
N GLU A 340 28.43 -8.64 2.73
CA GLU A 340 29.51 -7.75 2.25
C GLU A 340 29.39 -6.31 2.75
N ILE A 341 28.17 -5.91 3.10
CA ILE A 341 27.83 -4.60 3.66
C ILE A 341 28.43 -4.39 5.07
N ASP A 342 28.84 -5.45 5.77
CA ASP A 342 29.39 -5.32 7.12
C ASP A 342 30.86 -4.91 7.14
N SER A 343 31.19 -3.99 8.07
CA SER A 343 32.56 -3.54 8.26
C SER A 343 33.30 -4.51 9.15
N ILE A 344 34.09 -5.40 8.54
CA ILE A 344 34.98 -6.30 9.26
C ILE A 344 36.39 -5.72 9.29
N GLU A 345 36.82 -5.17 10.42
CA GLU A 345 38.20 -4.71 10.60
C GLU A 345 39.03 -5.78 11.31
N THR A 346 40.21 -6.10 10.77
CA THR A 346 41.16 -7.00 11.43
C THR A 346 42.17 -6.19 12.25
N VAL A 347 42.24 -6.42 13.56
CA VAL A 347 43.08 -5.64 14.48
C VAL A 347 43.91 -6.54 15.39
N SER A 348 45.05 -6.03 15.86
CA SER A 348 45.83 -6.67 16.92
C SER A 348 45.19 -6.41 18.29
N VAL A 349 45.59 -7.21 19.28
CA VAL A 349 45.14 -7.04 20.68
C VAL A 349 45.56 -5.69 21.25
N GLU A 350 46.75 -5.20 20.89
CA GLU A 350 47.25 -3.89 21.34
C GLU A 350 46.44 -2.75 20.73
N LYS A 351 46.11 -2.83 19.43
CA LYS A 351 45.27 -1.83 18.76
C LYS A 351 43.86 -1.83 19.35
N LEU A 352 43.29 -3.00 19.63
CA LEU A 352 41.97 -3.12 20.25
C LEU A 352 41.88 -2.37 21.59
N LYS A 353 42.91 -2.45 22.44
CA LYS A 353 42.95 -1.77 23.75
C LYS A 353 42.95 -0.25 23.65
N GLN A 354 43.38 0.31 22.52
CA GLN A 354 43.49 1.74 22.28
C GLN A 354 42.35 2.29 21.42
N MET A 355 41.52 1.40 20.88
CA MET A 355 40.43 1.75 19.97
C MET A 355 39.15 2.04 20.77
N ASP A 356 38.39 3.04 20.32
CA ASP A 356 37.02 3.20 20.80
C ASP A 356 36.15 2.08 20.23
N ILE A 357 35.74 1.16 21.10
CA ILE A 357 34.89 0.01 20.74
C ILE A 357 33.40 0.30 20.97
N SER A 358 33.00 1.52 21.34
CA SER A 358 31.61 1.88 21.66
C SER A 358 30.64 1.57 20.52
N ALA A 359 31.04 1.86 19.28
CA ALA A 359 30.26 1.65 18.08
C ALA A 359 30.37 0.24 17.47
N ILE A 360 31.12 -0.68 18.10
CA ILE A 360 31.26 -2.07 17.65
C ILE A 360 30.11 -2.89 18.21
N ASP A 361 29.52 -3.72 17.35
CA ASP A 361 28.38 -4.55 17.69
C ASP A 361 28.84 -5.83 18.40
N PHE A 362 29.83 -6.53 17.82
CA PHE A 362 30.53 -7.64 18.49
C PHE A 362 31.94 -7.90 17.93
N ILE A 363 32.71 -8.72 18.65
CA ILE A 363 34.11 -9.04 18.34
C ILE A 363 34.24 -10.54 18.06
N ILE A 364 34.94 -10.89 16.99
CA ILE A 364 35.36 -12.27 16.69
C ILE A 364 36.83 -12.39 17.09
N SER A 365 37.20 -13.39 17.88
CA SER A 365 38.58 -13.52 18.37
C SER A 365 39.09 -14.96 18.30
N THR A 366 40.36 -15.15 17.94
CA THR A 366 41.02 -16.46 18.05
C THR A 366 41.58 -16.75 19.46
N ILE A 367 41.49 -15.77 20.37
CA ILE A 367 41.99 -15.86 21.74
C ILE A 367 40.97 -15.35 22.76
N ASP A 368 41.21 -15.64 24.03
CA ASP A 368 40.44 -15.04 25.12
C ASP A 368 40.84 -13.56 25.28
N LEU A 369 39.85 -12.68 25.36
CA LEU A 369 40.02 -11.24 25.57
C LEU A 369 39.55 -10.88 26.98
N VAL A 370 40.41 -10.21 27.75
CA VAL A 370 40.13 -9.82 29.14
C VAL A 370 39.80 -8.34 29.20
N GLY A 371 38.77 -7.98 29.98
CA GLY A 371 38.39 -6.57 30.20
C GLY A 371 37.61 -5.93 29.05
N ILE A 372 37.04 -6.73 28.14
CA ILE A 372 36.19 -6.26 27.05
C ILE A 372 34.71 -6.40 27.46
N GLN A 373 33.95 -5.31 27.35
CA GLN A 373 32.51 -5.27 27.70
C GLN A 373 31.58 -5.55 26.52
N LYS A 374 32.13 -5.72 25.31
CA LYS A 374 31.38 -6.08 24.11
C LYS A 374 31.26 -7.60 23.96
N PRO A 375 30.21 -8.12 23.29
CA PRO A 375 30.09 -9.54 23.01
C PRO A 375 31.31 -10.07 22.23
N VAL A 376 31.85 -11.23 22.64
CA VAL A 376 33.01 -11.86 22.00
C VAL A 376 32.68 -13.28 21.55
N VAL A 377 32.76 -13.53 20.25
CA VAL A 377 32.67 -14.86 19.64
C VAL A 377 34.08 -15.43 19.47
N ARG A 378 34.48 -16.30 20.40
CA ARG A 378 35.78 -16.99 20.32
C ARG A 378 35.76 -18.12 19.30
N ILE A 379 36.73 -18.15 18.37
CA ILE A 379 36.85 -19.14 17.29
C ILE A 379 38.22 -19.81 17.25
N SER A 380 38.32 -20.95 16.55
CA SER A 380 39.61 -21.57 16.23
C SER A 380 40.36 -20.76 15.16
N PRO A 381 41.71 -20.69 15.20
CA PRO A 381 42.52 -20.15 14.11
C PRO A 381 42.29 -20.82 12.74
N MET A 382 41.73 -22.03 12.70
CA MET A 382 41.39 -22.75 11.46
C MET A 382 39.96 -22.46 10.95
N VAL A 383 39.14 -21.78 11.76
CA VAL A 383 37.71 -21.49 11.51
C VAL A 383 36.95 -22.75 11.11
N THR A 384 36.53 -23.52 12.10
CA THR A 384 35.74 -24.73 11.91
C THR A 384 34.31 -24.40 11.45
N ASN A 385 33.59 -25.39 10.93
CA ASN A 385 32.16 -25.23 10.61
C ASN A 385 31.33 -24.86 11.85
N ARG A 386 31.74 -25.28 13.05
CA ARG A 386 31.10 -24.89 14.31
C ARG A 386 31.36 -23.43 14.64
N ASP A 387 32.56 -22.92 14.34
CA ASP A 387 32.90 -21.50 14.50
C ASP A 387 32.05 -20.62 13.59
N MET A 388 31.92 -21.01 12.31
CA MET A 388 31.07 -20.29 11.35
C MET A 388 29.61 -20.22 11.80
N LYS A 389 29.05 -21.33 12.30
CA LYS A 389 27.69 -21.35 12.87
C LYS A 389 27.53 -20.42 14.07
N ARG A 390 28.52 -20.36 14.98
CA ARG A 390 28.46 -19.48 16.15
C ARG A 390 28.54 -18.00 15.77
N ILE A 391 29.41 -17.65 14.82
CA ILE A 391 29.47 -16.29 14.27
C ILE A 391 28.11 -15.92 13.68
N MET A 392 27.55 -16.79 12.84
CA MET A 392 26.28 -16.53 12.16
C MET A 392 25.11 -16.42 13.14
N ASN A 393 24.99 -17.33 14.10
CA ASN A 393 23.91 -17.27 15.08
C ASN A 393 23.97 -15.97 15.88
N HIS A 394 25.16 -15.58 16.34
CA HIS A 394 25.32 -14.33 17.08
C HIS A 394 25.01 -13.10 16.22
N TYR A 395 25.38 -13.14 14.93
CA TYR A 395 25.00 -12.12 13.97
C TYR A 395 23.47 -12.01 13.80
N ILE A 396 22.79 -13.14 13.64
CA ILE A 396 21.33 -13.20 13.50
C ILE A 396 20.65 -12.65 14.76
N ASP A 397 21.08 -13.08 15.94
CA ASP A 397 20.54 -12.59 17.22
C ASP A 397 20.68 -11.06 17.30
N LEU A 398 21.83 -10.53 16.90
CA LEU A 398 22.09 -9.08 16.90
C LEU A 398 21.23 -8.30 15.90
N VAL A 399 20.94 -8.88 14.74
CA VAL A 399 20.04 -8.29 13.75
C VAL A 399 18.60 -8.26 14.30
N ILE A 400 18.12 -9.37 14.85
CA ILE A 400 16.75 -9.51 15.38
C ILE A 400 16.53 -8.61 16.61
N ASP A 401 17.49 -8.58 17.54
CA ASP A 401 17.36 -7.79 18.78
C ASP A 401 17.28 -6.27 18.49
N ASN A 402 17.97 -5.79 17.44
CA ASN A 402 17.87 -4.41 17.00
C ASN A 402 16.49 -4.07 16.40
N GLU A 403 15.78 -5.05 15.81
CA GLU A 403 14.41 -4.83 15.32
C GLU A 403 13.39 -4.69 16.46
N ALA A 404 13.58 -5.46 17.54
CA ALA A 404 12.69 -5.44 18.70
C ALA A 404 12.89 -4.21 19.60
N ALA A 405 14.05 -3.54 19.53
CA ALA A 405 14.43 -2.44 20.42
C ALA A 405 13.82 -1.07 20.08
N VAL A 406 12.99 -0.95 19.04
CA VAL A 406 12.21 0.28 18.80
C VAL A 406 11.21 0.44 19.95
N ASP A 407 11.46 1.39 20.86
CA ASP A 407 10.68 1.61 22.09
C ASP A 407 9.18 1.82 21.79
N GLN A 408 8.44 0.72 21.85
CA GLN A 408 7.02 0.72 21.53
C GLN A 408 6.20 1.48 22.58
N ASN A 409 6.66 1.48 23.83
CA ASN A 409 5.98 2.15 24.94
C ASN A 409 6.22 3.67 24.92
N GLY A 410 7.45 4.12 24.61
CA GLY A 410 7.78 5.54 24.51
C GLY A 410 6.99 6.27 23.42
N LEU A 411 6.83 5.65 22.25
CA LEU A 411 6.04 6.21 21.15
C LEU A 411 4.53 6.29 21.48
N LEU A 412 4.00 5.28 22.20
CA LEU A 412 2.61 5.30 22.64
C LEU A 412 2.35 6.42 23.66
N LEU A 413 3.27 6.62 24.60
CA LEU A 413 3.20 7.72 25.57
C LEU A 413 3.25 9.10 24.87
N GLN A 414 4.09 9.24 23.83
CA GLN A 414 4.11 10.45 23.01
C GLN A 414 2.75 10.68 22.33
N ALA A 415 2.16 9.64 21.72
CA ALA A 415 0.84 9.73 21.10
C ALA A 415 -0.24 10.15 22.11
N GLN A 416 -0.22 9.57 23.31
CA GLN A 416 -1.16 9.90 24.40
C GLN A 416 -1.10 11.38 24.79
N SER A 417 0.10 11.96 24.86
CA SER A 417 0.26 13.38 25.20
C SER A 417 -0.36 14.35 24.16
N MET A 418 -0.67 13.85 22.96
CA MET A 418 -1.24 14.63 21.86
C MET A 418 -2.75 14.45 21.72
N ILE A 419 -3.34 13.50 22.43
CA ILE A 419 -4.78 13.33 22.49
C ILE A 419 -5.36 14.55 23.21
N GLN A 420 -6.35 15.21 22.62
CA GLN A 420 -7.04 16.29 23.31
C GLN A 420 -7.63 15.75 24.62
N PRO A 421 -7.78 16.58 25.67
CA PRO A 421 -8.22 16.13 26.99
C PRO A 421 -9.55 15.37 26.98
N THR A 422 -10.37 15.55 25.94
CA THR A 422 -11.70 14.97 25.85
C THR A 422 -11.79 13.96 24.70
N VAL A 423 -12.11 12.71 25.06
CA VAL A 423 -12.67 11.71 24.15
C VAL A 423 -14.20 11.84 24.20
N PHE A 424 -14.83 12.03 23.04
CA PHE A 424 -16.27 12.25 22.93
C PHE A 424 -17.03 10.94 22.73
N PHE A 425 -18.22 10.85 23.33
CA PHE A 425 -19.15 9.72 23.19
C PHE A 425 -20.50 10.28 22.77
N GLU A 426 -20.78 10.26 21.48
CA GLU A 426 -21.96 10.93 20.93
C GLU A 426 -22.61 10.07 19.84
N ARG A 427 -23.84 10.45 19.47
CA ARG A 427 -24.58 9.82 18.38
C ARG A 427 -24.84 10.82 17.27
N PHE A 428 -24.54 10.42 16.04
CA PHE A 428 -24.81 11.23 14.85
C PHE A 428 -25.57 10.43 13.80
N ALA A 429 -26.32 11.13 12.95
CA ALA A 429 -27.03 10.51 11.83
C ALA A 429 -26.14 10.37 10.59
N SER A 430 -25.07 11.16 10.50
CA SER A 430 -24.22 11.22 9.32
C SER A 430 -22.74 11.47 9.62
N LYS A 431 -21.88 11.04 8.67
CA LYS A 431 -20.45 11.36 8.63
C LYS A 431 -20.18 12.87 8.78
N THR A 432 -20.93 13.70 8.06
CA THR A 432 -20.72 15.15 8.05
C THR A 432 -21.00 15.77 9.43
N GLU A 433 -22.05 15.32 10.12
CA GLU A 433 -22.34 15.76 11.49
C GLU A 433 -21.21 15.39 12.46
N ALA A 434 -20.71 14.15 12.39
CA ALA A 434 -19.61 13.69 13.25
C ALA A 434 -18.32 14.49 13.03
N ILE A 435 -17.95 14.78 11.78
CA ILE A 435 -16.77 15.61 11.43
C ILE A 435 -16.94 17.03 11.95
N ASN A 436 -18.11 17.65 11.68
CA ASN A 436 -18.39 19.01 12.09
C ASN A 436 -18.35 19.14 13.62
N PHE A 437 -18.92 18.17 14.35
CA PHE A 437 -18.86 18.14 15.80
C PHE A 437 -17.42 18.15 16.32
N LEU A 438 -16.54 17.27 15.83
CA LEU A 438 -15.14 17.23 16.27
C LEU A 438 -14.39 18.55 16.02
N ILE A 439 -14.68 19.22 14.89
CA ILE A 439 -14.08 20.52 14.57
C ILE A 439 -14.65 21.62 15.48
N GLU A 440 -15.95 21.58 15.80
CA GLU A 440 -16.58 22.51 16.74
C GLU A 440 -15.99 22.41 18.15
N GLN A 441 -15.64 21.20 18.59
CA GLN A 441 -14.99 20.99 19.88
C GLN A 441 -13.49 21.34 19.89
N THR A 442 -12.90 21.57 18.72
CA THR A 442 -11.48 21.92 18.59
C THR A 442 -11.29 23.43 18.77
N PRO A 443 -10.36 23.87 19.62
CA PRO A 443 -10.06 25.29 19.78
C PRO A 443 -9.32 25.85 18.56
N PHE A 444 -9.84 26.93 17.98
CA PHE A 444 -9.19 27.74 16.96
C PHE A 444 -9.10 29.19 17.42
N SER A 445 -8.03 29.91 17.05
CA SER A 445 -7.88 31.33 17.38
C SER A 445 -8.80 32.27 16.60
N ASP A 446 -9.31 31.84 15.44
CA ASP A 446 -10.20 32.60 14.56
C ASP A 446 -11.19 31.69 13.81
N GLU A 447 -12.45 32.12 13.74
CA GLU A 447 -13.54 31.40 13.06
C GLU A 447 -13.30 31.24 11.56
N LYS A 448 -12.63 32.21 10.92
CA LYS A 448 -12.31 32.09 9.49
C LYS A 448 -11.36 30.91 9.25
N ARG A 449 -10.35 30.74 10.09
CA ARG A 449 -9.38 29.65 9.97
C ARG A 449 -10.05 28.30 10.26
N LYS A 450 -10.92 28.24 11.28
CA LYS A 450 -11.75 27.06 11.56
C LYS A 450 -12.58 26.65 10.35
N ALA A 451 -13.27 27.60 9.72
CA ALA A 451 -14.05 27.35 8.51
C ALA A 451 -13.17 26.86 7.33
N GLN A 452 -11.96 27.41 7.17
CA GLN A 452 -11.00 26.94 6.15
C GLN A 452 -10.51 25.51 6.42
N PHE A 453 -10.23 25.18 7.68
CA PHE A 453 -9.87 23.83 8.06
C PHE A 453 -11.03 22.86 7.81
N GLN A 454 -12.24 23.20 8.25
CA GLN A 454 -13.45 22.41 8.01
C GLN A 454 -13.69 22.13 6.54
N GLN A 455 -13.66 23.17 5.71
CA GLN A 455 -13.80 23.03 4.27
C GLN A 455 -12.74 22.10 3.70
N SER A 456 -11.49 22.23 4.16
CA SER A 456 -10.39 21.37 3.70
C SER A 456 -10.54 19.89 4.09
N VAL A 457 -11.14 19.60 5.26
CA VAL A 457 -11.45 18.22 5.69
C VAL A 457 -12.58 17.65 4.84
N ILE A 458 -13.62 18.43 4.57
CA ILE A 458 -14.77 18.01 3.76
C ILE A 458 -14.34 17.74 2.31
N GLU A 459 -13.57 18.64 1.71
CA GLU A 459 -13.01 18.45 0.35
C GLU A 459 -12.18 17.17 0.27
N ARG A 460 -11.32 16.93 1.27
CA ARG A 460 -10.51 15.71 1.37
C ARG A 460 -11.38 14.44 1.45
N GLU A 461 -12.42 14.47 2.28
CA GLU A 461 -13.34 13.36 2.48
C GLU A 461 -14.25 13.11 1.26
N GLN A 462 -14.50 14.15 0.44
CA GLN A 462 -15.21 14.04 -0.84
C GLN A 462 -14.36 13.41 -1.94
N LEU A 463 -13.05 13.68 -1.97
CA LEU A 463 -12.13 13.04 -2.91
C LEU A 463 -12.09 11.52 -2.72
N GLN A 464 -11.93 11.09 -1.47
CA GLN A 464 -11.94 9.68 -1.10
C GLN A 464 -12.24 9.55 0.39
N SER A 465 -12.94 8.48 0.75
CA SER A 465 -13.24 8.19 2.15
C SER A 465 -11.96 8.04 2.98
N THR A 466 -11.94 8.63 4.17
CA THR A 466 -10.86 8.43 5.17
C THR A 466 -11.10 7.24 6.10
N TYR A 467 -12.05 6.35 5.75
CA TYR A 467 -12.14 5.05 6.40
C TYR A 467 -10.82 4.30 6.21
N LEU A 468 -10.26 3.75 7.29
CA LEU A 468 -9.06 2.96 7.22
C LEU A 468 -9.40 1.47 7.38
N ASP A 469 -9.80 1.04 8.58
CA ASP A 469 -10.21 -0.35 8.84
C ASP A 469 -10.90 -0.49 10.21
N ASN A 470 -11.54 -1.64 10.48
CA ASN A 470 -12.13 -2.03 11.76
C ASN A 470 -13.03 -0.96 12.44
N GLY A 471 -13.70 -0.16 11.63
CA GLY A 471 -14.58 0.93 12.08
C GLY A 471 -13.86 2.25 12.38
N PHE A 472 -12.55 2.34 12.14
CA PHE A 472 -11.77 3.56 12.26
C PHE A 472 -11.87 4.41 10.99
N ALA A 473 -12.17 5.69 11.17
CA ALA A 473 -12.05 6.72 10.14
C ALA A 473 -11.18 7.87 10.64
N ILE A 474 -10.33 8.40 9.76
CA ILE A 474 -9.27 9.34 10.13
C ILE A 474 -9.40 10.63 9.29
N PRO A 475 -10.47 11.42 9.47
CA PRO A 475 -10.60 12.69 8.78
C PRO A 475 -9.43 13.61 9.11
N HIS A 476 -8.87 14.25 8.10
CA HIS A 476 -7.77 15.21 8.23
C HIS A 476 -7.88 16.28 7.15
N GLY A 477 -7.35 17.46 7.46
CA GLY A 477 -7.44 18.65 6.60
C GLY A 477 -6.09 19.16 6.13
N ASN A 478 -6.06 20.37 5.58
CA ASN A 478 -4.83 21.03 5.19
C ASN A 478 -4.02 21.44 6.44
N PRO A 479 -2.76 20.97 6.60
CA PRO A 479 -1.90 21.32 7.73
C PRO A 479 -1.69 22.83 7.93
N ASN A 480 -1.79 23.63 6.85
CA ASN A 480 -1.62 25.08 6.91
C ASN A 480 -2.70 25.81 7.73
N TYR A 481 -3.83 25.16 8.01
CA TYR A 481 -4.90 25.72 8.85
C TYR A 481 -4.85 25.20 10.29
N VAL A 482 -3.90 24.32 10.63
CA VAL A 482 -3.73 23.75 11.97
C VAL A 482 -2.82 24.65 12.82
N GLU A 483 -3.28 25.05 14.01
CA GLU A 483 -2.52 25.92 14.92
C GLU A 483 -1.70 25.15 15.95
N LYS A 484 -2.25 24.01 16.37
CA LYS A 484 -1.67 23.11 17.35
C LYS A 484 -1.90 21.68 16.90
N THR A 485 -0.84 20.88 16.89
CA THR A 485 -0.98 19.45 16.62
C THR A 485 -1.76 18.77 17.75
N ALA A 486 -2.82 18.05 17.40
CA ALA A 486 -3.73 17.41 18.32
C ALA A 486 -4.52 16.29 17.65
N ILE A 487 -5.03 15.37 18.45
CA ILE A 487 -5.99 14.34 18.03
C ILE A 487 -7.30 14.55 18.77
N SER A 488 -8.41 14.67 18.05
CA SER A 488 -9.75 14.63 18.65
C SER A 488 -10.43 13.30 18.30
N ILE A 489 -10.95 12.61 19.31
CA ILE A 489 -11.49 11.26 19.17
C ILE A 489 -12.96 11.26 19.54
N LEU A 490 -13.77 10.72 18.64
CA LEU A 490 -15.21 10.51 18.82
C LEU A 490 -15.52 9.02 18.69
N LEU A 491 -16.09 8.46 19.75
CA LEU A 491 -16.57 7.09 19.83
C LEU A 491 -18.10 7.12 19.68
N LEU A 492 -18.61 6.44 18.66
CA LEU A 492 -20.03 6.40 18.36
C LEU A 492 -20.69 5.19 19.02
N ASP A 493 -21.86 5.38 19.60
CA ASP A 493 -22.69 4.29 20.13
C ASP A 493 -23.27 3.41 19.00
N GLN A 494 -23.47 4.01 17.84
CA GLN A 494 -23.92 3.36 16.62
C GLN A 494 -23.02 3.76 15.43
N PRO A 495 -22.50 2.78 14.67
CA PRO A 495 -21.70 3.10 13.49
C PRO A 495 -22.48 3.91 12.45
N VAL A 496 -21.86 4.95 11.90
CA VAL A 496 -22.41 5.76 10.79
C VAL A 496 -21.86 5.28 9.46
N GLU A 497 -22.63 5.45 8.39
CA GLU A 497 -22.17 5.17 7.02
C GLU A 497 -20.99 6.07 6.65
N TRP A 498 -19.87 5.45 6.27
CA TRP A 498 -18.62 6.11 5.93
C TRP A 498 -18.07 5.50 4.62
N GLY A 499 -18.59 6.00 3.49
CA GLY A 499 -18.39 5.35 2.19
C GLY A 499 -19.39 4.21 2.01
N ASN A 500 -18.92 2.98 1.72
CA ASN A 500 -19.73 1.76 1.79
C ASN A 500 -19.46 0.95 3.07
N GLN A 501 -18.63 1.47 3.98
CA GLN A 501 -18.37 0.91 5.30
C GLN A 501 -19.15 1.63 6.38
N LYS A 502 -19.06 1.12 7.60
CA LYS A 502 -19.52 1.80 8.80
C LYS A 502 -18.36 2.14 9.73
N ALA A 503 -18.32 3.37 10.21
CA ALA A 503 -17.32 3.84 11.16
C ALA A 503 -17.98 4.16 12.50
N ASP A 504 -17.33 3.75 13.59
CA ASP A 504 -17.73 4.01 14.97
C ASP A 504 -16.60 4.61 15.82
N ILE A 505 -15.40 4.71 15.27
CA ILE A 505 -14.26 5.40 15.88
C ILE A 505 -13.77 6.45 14.89
N ILE A 506 -14.03 7.72 15.19
CA ILE A 506 -13.66 8.85 14.33
C ILE A 506 -12.51 9.61 14.99
N ILE A 507 -11.39 9.70 14.29
CA ILE A 507 -10.15 10.30 14.78
C ILE A 507 -9.81 11.49 13.88
N LEU A 508 -10.17 12.70 14.30
CA LEU A 508 -9.79 13.93 13.60
C LEU A 508 -8.31 14.21 13.87
N LEU A 509 -7.48 14.02 12.84
CA LEU A 509 -6.06 14.34 12.89
C LEU A 509 -5.82 15.80 12.50
N MET A 510 -5.16 16.53 13.40
CA MET A 510 -4.71 17.89 13.18
C MET A 510 -3.22 17.91 13.41
N ILE A 511 -2.44 18.01 12.33
CA ILE A 511 -0.98 18.01 12.39
C ILE A 511 -0.50 19.27 11.70
N ARG A 512 0.36 20.03 12.38
CA ARG A 512 1.00 21.20 11.79
C ARG A 512 2.04 20.79 10.76
N GLU A 513 2.22 21.61 9.73
CA GLU A 513 3.22 21.38 8.67
C GLU A 513 4.66 21.24 9.22
N ASP A 514 4.99 21.91 10.32
CA ASP A 514 6.32 21.89 10.95
C ASP A 514 6.46 20.86 12.09
N GLU A 515 5.46 20.02 12.32
CA GLU A 515 5.47 18.97 13.34
C GLU A 515 5.18 17.57 12.74
N THR A 516 5.62 17.32 11.50
CA THR A 516 5.44 16.06 10.76
C THR A 516 5.96 14.83 11.52
N GLN A 517 7.00 14.97 12.34
CA GLN A 517 7.53 13.91 13.21
C GLN A 517 6.51 13.37 14.23
N LYS A 518 5.38 14.07 14.45
CA LYS A 518 4.28 13.59 15.30
C LYS A 518 3.37 12.59 14.57
N VAL A 519 3.46 12.48 13.24
CA VAL A 519 2.62 11.58 12.44
C VAL A 519 2.86 10.13 12.82
N GLU A 520 4.12 9.67 12.94
CA GLU A 520 4.42 8.27 13.25
C GLU A 520 3.84 7.81 14.59
N PRO A 521 4.07 8.50 15.72
CA PRO A 521 3.44 8.13 16.99
C PRO A 521 1.91 8.05 16.90
N MET A 522 1.27 9.01 16.22
CA MET A 522 -0.17 9.04 16.04
C MET A 522 -0.67 7.86 15.21
N MET A 523 -0.06 7.62 14.05
CA MET A 523 -0.44 6.53 13.16
C MET A 523 -0.19 5.17 13.80
N LYS A 524 0.87 5.02 14.60
CA LYS A 524 1.13 3.81 15.37
C LYS A 524 0.02 3.50 16.37
N LEU A 525 -0.42 4.51 17.16
CA LEU A 525 -1.55 4.36 18.08
C LEU A 525 -2.83 3.92 17.34
N ILE A 526 -3.11 4.54 16.19
CA ILE A 526 -4.31 4.24 15.40
C ILE A 526 -4.25 2.84 14.81
N MET A 527 -3.12 2.46 14.20
CA MET A 527 -2.95 1.14 13.60
C MET A 527 -2.98 0.01 14.63
N GLN A 528 -2.38 0.21 15.80
CA GLN A 528 -2.50 -0.72 16.92
C GLN A 528 -3.97 -0.83 17.40
N GLY A 529 -4.72 0.27 17.35
CA GLY A 529 -6.14 0.25 17.66
C GLY A 529 -7.00 -0.44 16.61
N ILE A 530 -6.61 -0.36 15.34
CA ILE A 530 -7.23 -1.12 14.26
C ILE A 530 -7.01 -2.62 14.47
N GLU A 531 -5.80 -3.04 14.81
CA GLU A 531 -5.48 -4.44 15.13
C GLU A 531 -6.20 -4.92 16.39
N ASN A 532 -6.27 -4.08 17.42
CA ASN A 532 -6.91 -4.40 18.70
C ASN A 532 -7.83 -3.26 19.17
N LYS A 533 -9.07 -3.29 18.67
CA LYS A 533 -10.09 -2.27 18.97
C LYS A 533 -10.49 -2.23 20.44
N GLU A 534 -10.54 -3.38 21.11
CA GLU A 534 -10.86 -3.44 22.55
C GLU A 534 -9.77 -2.75 23.38
N TRP A 535 -8.50 -3.00 23.06
CA TRP A 535 -7.38 -2.30 23.68
C TRP A 535 -7.46 -0.79 23.47
N PHE A 536 -7.76 -0.34 22.24
CA PHE A 536 -7.89 1.08 21.94
C PHE A 536 -9.00 1.74 22.76
N LEU A 537 -10.18 1.13 22.80
CA LEU A 537 -11.31 1.62 23.59
C LEU A 537 -10.95 1.70 25.09
N SER A 538 -10.28 0.67 25.63
CA SER A 538 -9.78 0.68 27.01
C SER A 538 -8.83 1.85 27.27
N LYS A 539 -7.91 2.13 26.35
CA LYS A 539 -6.97 3.25 26.47
C LYS A 539 -7.66 4.61 26.37
N MET A 540 -8.64 4.75 25.49
CA MET A 540 -9.39 6.01 25.38
C MET A 540 -10.26 6.29 26.61
N LEU A 541 -10.71 5.25 27.31
CA LEU A 541 -11.38 5.39 28.60
C LEU A 541 -10.43 5.82 29.73
N GLU A 542 -9.15 5.41 29.69
CA GLU A 542 -8.14 5.84 30.68
C GLU A 542 -7.81 7.33 30.56
N VAL A 543 -7.66 7.85 29.33
CA VAL A 543 -7.33 9.27 29.03
C VAL A 543 -8.39 10.24 29.60
N LYS A 544 -9.62 9.77 29.80
CA LYS A 544 -10.74 10.54 30.38
C LYS A 544 -10.57 10.88 31.87
N SER A 545 -9.57 10.31 32.56
CA SER A 545 -9.47 10.33 34.02
C SER A 545 -8.72 11.52 34.62
N GLU A 546 -8.28 12.50 33.82
CA GLU A 546 -7.52 13.68 34.30
C GLU A 546 -8.25 15.01 34.11
#